data_AF-A0AAW3FAM9-F1
#
_entry.id   AF-A0AAW3FAM9-F1
#
_cell.length_a   1.000
_cell.length_b   1.000
_cell.length_c   1.000
_cell.angle_alpha   90.00
_cell.angle_beta   90.00
_cell.angle_gamma   90.00
#
_symmetry.space_group_name_H-M   'P 1'
#
loop_
_entity.id
_entity.type
_entity.pdbx_description
1 polymer ?
#
loop_
_entity_poly.entity_id
_entity_poly.type
_entity_poly.pdbx_seq_one_letter_code
_entity_poly.pdbx_strand_id
1 'polypeptide(L)'
;MDDLLPHYEYELGLFARALGDFAIRYPKVAARLGIQSGRTDDPHTTRLIQTFSFLAAHLDSKLADDDPEFTEALLEVVYPHYLRTVPSCAIARFEPRAIVGQLTEPFVVPRGVALNSRTAPVRFQSIYDVTISPLQIRAARYASTTLAPSAVRLPADATGVLSISFASAAGPFTAAVPDGLIRLYLAGERPFVSSLLDALLLRAVAAYVEVDQCGRWQALSKVPFEPVGFSDNERLLPDSRTISRTATAYRYLLEYFAFPELFDFVDLDMGRVRRAARDPDARELTLHVVLRDTPADSVAAQALASLDSSAFKLFCTPVVNLFSQPAQPIFLKGQDAYPVQPMRLMKHSSLGVYSVDAVYLGGLSTKNDKDEGVPLDSDHSRILVRPYQALNHDPRPESTTVYWVAFRDRDAGSSDRQTMMLSLVGPDGQSARPKLPQIDVLTTVTNRDLPARLPIGDSAGDLLLESKSLDCPIQLMTRPTLTAELPRGHGAMWRVLSTLSPHPLDLVRDGVSGLKAFLRLHAVRTTSLAQGCIDAITDLDYKEAIKWMPLDRQFPSFVRGIEIMLSFDETASREVSLVVFTKLLERFFAPYAPMNSYVQLVVRSAQTGQELTRGAATSGAQPLI
;
A
#
# COMPACT_ATOMS: atom_id res chain seq x y z
N MET A 1 -8.22 -5.52 -26.95
CA MET A 1 -7.98 -5.50 -28.41
C MET A 1 -6.54 -5.91 -28.69
N ASP A 2 -5.55 -5.35 -27.97
CA ASP A 2 -4.14 -5.71 -28.16
C ASP A 2 -3.85 -7.21 -27.91
N ASP A 3 -4.47 -7.82 -26.90
CA ASP A 3 -4.33 -9.28 -26.64
C ASP A 3 -5.11 -10.15 -27.63
N LEU A 4 -6.12 -9.62 -28.33
CA LEU A 4 -6.96 -10.42 -29.24
C LEU A 4 -6.34 -10.53 -30.64
N LEU A 5 -5.50 -9.56 -31.02
CA LEU A 5 -4.90 -9.50 -32.36
C LEU A 5 -4.05 -10.73 -32.68
N PRO A 6 -3.15 -11.23 -31.80
CA PRO A 6 -2.38 -12.45 -32.06
C PRO A 6 -3.28 -13.69 -32.29
N HIS A 7 -4.35 -13.84 -31.50
CA HIS A 7 -5.31 -14.93 -31.65
C HIS A 7 -6.08 -14.80 -32.98
N TYR A 8 -6.48 -13.58 -33.34
CA TYR A 8 -7.15 -13.32 -34.61
C TYR A 8 -6.27 -13.61 -35.83
N GLU A 9 -5.01 -13.19 -35.79
CA GLU A 9 -4.03 -13.50 -36.84
C GLU A 9 -3.74 -14.99 -36.95
N TYR A 10 -3.66 -15.67 -35.80
CA TYR A 10 -3.53 -17.12 -35.72
C TYR A 10 -4.72 -17.85 -36.36
N GLU A 11 -5.95 -17.48 -36.00
CA GLU A 11 -7.18 -18.05 -36.56
C GLU A 11 -7.34 -17.78 -38.06
N LEU A 12 -7.01 -16.56 -38.53
CA LEU A 12 -6.94 -16.26 -39.96
C LEU A 12 -5.92 -17.14 -40.68
N GLY A 13 -4.76 -17.38 -40.05
CA GLY A 13 -3.73 -18.27 -40.56
C GLY A 13 -4.20 -19.73 -40.65
N LEU A 14 -4.90 -20.23 -39.63
CA LEU A 14 -5.51 -21.57 -39.64
C LEU A 14 -6.53 -21.71 -40.77
N PHE A 15 -7.40 -20.71 -40.94
CA PHE A 15 -8.43 -20.73 -41.99
C PHE A 15 -7.80 -20.69 -43.39
N ALA A 16 -6.77 -19.86 -43.59
CA ALA A 16 -6.04 -19.78 -44.86
C ALA A 16 -5.35 -21.11 -45.22
N ARG A 17 -4.75 -21.79 -44.24
CA ARG A 17 -4.17 -23.13 -44.42
C ARG A 17 -5.24 -24.16 -44.78
N ALA A 18 -6.35 -24.19 -44.05
CA ALA A 18 -7.46 -25.10 -44.31
C ALA A 18 -8.08 -24.89 -45.71
N LEU A 19 -8.21 -23.63 -46.17
CA LEU A 19 -8.64 -23.31 -47.53
C LEU A 19 -7.63 -23.80 -48.58
N GLY A 20 -6.34 -23.69 -48.30
CA GLY A 20 -5.27 -24.22 -49.14
C GLY A 20 -5.37 -25.74 -49.30
N ASP A 21 -5.47 -26.45 -48.18
CA ASP A 21 -5.61 -27.92 -48.15
C ASP A 21 -6.90 -28.38 -48.85
N PHE A 22 -8.01 -27.65 -48.65
CA PHE A 22 -9.27 -27.89 -49.34
C PHE A 22 -9.13 -27.72 -50.87
N ALA A 23 -8.44 -26.68 -51.32
CA ALA A 23 -8.22 -26.41 -52.74
C ALA A 23 -7.37 -27.49 -53.41
N ILE A 24 -6.36 -28.01 -52.72
CA ILE A 24 -5.53 -29.14 -53.20
C ILE A 24 -6.38 -30.41 -53.31
N ARG A 25 -7.21 -30.70 -52.30
CA ARG A 25 -8.00 -31.94 -52.24
C ARG A 25 -9.22 -31.93 -53.15
N TYR A 26 -9.83 -30.77 -53.40
CA TYR A 26 -11.06 -30.60 -54.17
C TYR A 26 -10.99 -29.47 -55.21
N PRO A 27 -10.09 -29.57 -56.21
CA PRO A 27 -9.77 -28.46 -57.11
C PRO A 27 -10.97 -27.97 -57.95
N LYS A 28 -11.84 -28.88 -58.40
CA LYS A 28 -13.05 -28.52 -59.18
C LYS A 28 -14.07 -27.72 -58.37
N VAL A 29 -14.16 -27.98 -57.06
CA VAL A 29 -15.11 -27.29 -56.16
C VAL A 29 -14.51 -25.95 -55.73
N ALA A 30 -13.23 -25.93 -55.38
CA ALA A 30 -12.50 -24.70 -55.02
C ALA A 30 -12.52 -23.66 -56.14
N ALA A 31 -12.34 -24.09 -57.41
CA ALA A 31 -12.43 -23.20 -58.57
C ALA A 31 -13.82 -22.57 -58.73
N ARG A 32 -14.90 -23.30 -58.39
CA ARG A 32 -16.28 -22.77 -58.42
C ARG A 32 -16.57 -21.77 -57.30
N LEU A 33 -15.87 -21.91 -56.18
CA LEU A 33 -15.99 -21.04 -55.01
C LEU A 33 -15.01 -19.85 -55.06
N GLY A 34 -14.22 -19.70 -56.12
CA GLY A 34 -13.25 -18.61 -56.25
C GLY A 34 -12.11 -18.68 -55.22
N ILE A 35 -11.73 -19.87 -54.78
CA ILE A 35 -10.63 -20.08 -53.83
C ILE A 35 -9.35 -20.34 -54.62
N GLN A 36 -8.34 -19.47 -54.46
CA GLN A 36 -7.02 -19.61 -55.06
C GLN A 36 -5.93 -19.37 -54.01
N SER A 37 -4.96 -20.28 -53.91
CA SER A 37 -3.79 -20.15 -53.03
C SER A 37 -4.14 -19.80 -51.56
N GLY A 38 -5.20 -20.41 -51.02
CA GLY A 38 -5.65 -20.19 -49.63
C GLY A 38 -6.38 -18.86 -49.39
N ARG A 39 -6.76 -18.15 -50.45
CA ARG A 39 -7.55 -16.90 -50.40
C ARG A 39 -8.80 -17.00 -51.27
N THR A 40 -9.80 -16.20 -50.95
CA THR A 40 -11.02 -16.05 -51.75
C THR A 40 -11.08 -14.64 -52.30
N ASP A 41 -11.47 -14.50 -53.57
CA ASP A 41 -11.65 -13.20 -54.20
C ASP A 41 -13.04 -12.59 -53.90
N ASP A 42 -13.94 -13.36 -53.26
CA ASP A 42 -15.26 -12.88 -52.86
C ASP A 42 -15.19 -12.05 -51.56
N PRO A 43 -15.58 -10.76 -51.60
CA PRO A 43 -15.61 -9.90 -50.42
C PRO A 43 -16.55 -10.41 -49.31
N HIS A 44 -17.66 -11.07 -49.66
CA HIS A 44 -18.61 -11.58 -48.67
C HIS A 44 -18.04 -12.76 -47.89
N THR A 45 -17.46 -13.72 -48.61
CA THR A 45 -16.78 -14.86 -47.98
C THR A 45 -15.57 -14.40 -47.16
N THR A 46 -14.79 -13.42 -47.65
CA THR A 46 -13.70 -12.82 -46.86
C THR A 46 -14.20 -12.22 -45.56
N ARG A 47 -15.29 -11.44 -45.58
CA ARG A 47 -15.89 -10.86 -44.35
C ARG A 47 -16.41 -11.94 -43.41
N LEU A 48 -16.98 -13.02 -43.94
CA LEU A 48 -17.46 -14.14 -43.15
C LEU A 48 -16.30 -14.86 -42.44
N ILE A 49 -15.19 -15.08 -43.15
CA ILE A 49 -13.95 -15.64 -42.58
C ILE A 49 -13.41 -14.72 -41.49
N GLN A 50 -13.35 -13.42 -41.73
CA GLN A 50 -12.91 -12.43 -40.73
C GLN A 50 -13.83 -12.44 -39.51
N THR A 51 -15.15 -12.46 -39.69
CA THR A 51 -16.11 -12.49 -38.57
C THR A 51 -16.00 -13.79 -37.78
N PHE A 52 -15.87 -14.93 -38.46
CA PHE A 52 -15.69 -16.22 -37.82
C PHE A 52 -14.37 -16.28 -37.06
N SER A 53 -13.26 -15.86 -37.68
CA SER A 53 -11.93 -15.83 -37.04
C SER A 53 -11.92 -14.89 -35.84
N PHE A 54 -12.70 -13.81 -35.87
CA PHE A 54 -12.87 -12.92 -34.72
C PHE A 54 -13.61 -13.60 -33.57
N LEU A 55 -14.71 -14.31 -33.85
CA LEU A 55 -15.44 -15.10 -32.83
C LEU A 55 -14.58 -16.24 -32.27
N ALA A 56 -13.85 -16.95 -33.13
CA ALA A 56 -12.95 -18.03 -32.74
C ALA A 56 -11.80 -17.49 -31.88
N ALA A 57 -11.19 -16.37 -32.26
CA ALA A 57 -10.16 -15.72 -31.47
C ALA A 57 -10.63 -15.31 -30.07
N HIS A 58 -11.89 -14.88 -29.93
CA HIS A 58 -12.48 -14.63 -28.61
C HIS A 58 -12.61 -15.90 -27.77
N LEU A 59 -12.99 -17.02 -28.39
CA LEU A 59 -13.07 -18.31 -27.70
C LEU A 59 -11.68 -18.81 -27.32
N ASP A 60 -10.72 -18.76 -28.24
CA ASP A 60 -9.34 -19.19 -28.04
C ASP A 60 -8.65 -18.34 -26.95
N SER A 61 -8.82 -17.02 -27.01
CA SER A 61 -8.36 -16.11 -25.95
C SER A 61 -8.97 -16.45 -24.59
N LYS A 62 -10.28 -16.80 -24.53
CA LYS A 62 -10.93 -17.19 -23.28
C LYS A 62 -10.44 -18.55 -22.75
N LEU A 63 -10.17 -19.52 -23.64
CA LEU A 63 -9.61 -20.82 -23.27
C LEU A 63 -8.15 -20.70 -22.80
N ALA A 64 -7.40 -19.76 -23.36
CA ALA A 64 -6.02 -19.49 -22.96
C ALA A 64 -5.90 -18.74 -21.61
N ASP A 65 -6.99 -18.19 -21.06
CA ASP A 65 -6.97 -17.26 -19.92
C ASP A 65 -6.80 -17.95 -18.53
N ASP A 66 -6.31 -19.20 -18.47
CA ASP A 66 -5.92 -19.93 -17.25
C ASP A 66 -7.01 -20.02 -16.13
N ASP A 67 -8.29 -20.21 -16.50
CA ASP A 67 -9.45 -20.31 -15.59
C ASP A 67 -9.47 -19.24 -14.47
N PRO A 68 -9.69 -17.97 -14.84
CA PRO A 68 -9.62 -16.84 -13.92
C PRO A 68 -10.72 -16.90 -12.85
N GLU A 69 -11.85 -17.53 -13.15
CA GLU A 69 -12.95 -17.76 -12.21
C GLU A 69 -12.48 -18.54 -10.97
N PHE A 70 -11.59 -19.51 -11.15
CA PHE A 70 -11.03 -20.30 -10.04
C PHE A 70 -9.98 -19.51 -9.27
N THR A 71 -9.04 -18.89 -9.97
CA THR A 71 -7.91 -18.19 -9.34
C THR A 71 -8.31 -16.90 -8.65
N GLU A 72 -9.23 -16.11 -9.22
CA GLU A 72 -9.81 -14.93 -8.58
C GLU A 72 -10.60 -15.33 -7.33
N ALA A 73 -11.43 -16.37 -7.40
CA ALA A 73 -12.20 -16.84 -6.25
C ALA A 73 -11.29 -17.27 -5.08
N LEU A 74 -10.19 -17.97 -5.38
CA LEU A 74 -9.22 -18.35 -4.36
C LEU A 74 -8.48 -17.13 -3.80
N LEU A 75 -8.01 -16.23 -4.66
CA LEU A 75 -7.31 -15.00 -4.25
C LEU A 75 -8.19 -14.09 -3.40
N GLU A 76 -9.51 -13.99 -3.66
CA GLU A 76 -10.42 -13.20 -2.84
C GLU A 76 -10.46 -13.72 -1.38
N VAL A 77 -10.25 -15.02 -1.18
CA VAL A 77 -10.15 -15.63 0.15
C VAL A 77 -8.77 -15.40 0.76
N VAL A 78 -7.70 -15.71 0.03
CA VAL A 78 -6.34 -15.78 0.62
C VAL A 78 -5.57 -14.46 0.58
N TYR A 79 -5.74 -13.67 -0.47
CA TYR A 79 -5.03 -12.40 -0.70
C TYR A 79 -5.85 -11.40 -1.56
N PRO A 80 -6.98 -10.90 -1.03
CA PRO A 80 -7.93 -10.09 -1.79
C PRO A 80 -7.36 -8.74 -2.25
N HIS A 81 -6.32 -8.24 -1.59
CA HIS A 81 -5.64 -7.01 -2.00
C HIS A 81 -5.05 -7.10 -3.41
N TYR A 82 -4.69 -8.29 -3.89
CA TYR A 82 -4.18 -8.46 -5.26
C TYR A 82 -5.25 -8.19 -6.32
N LEU A 83 -6.52 -8.45 -6.00
CA LEU A 83 -7.64 -8.25 -6.92
C LEU A 83 -8.23 -6.84 -6.84
N ARG A 84 -7.93 -6.09 -5.77
CA ARG A 84 -8.47 -4.75 -5.54
C ARG A 84 -7.63 -3.68 -6.25
N THR A 85 -8.31 -2.67 -6.77
CA THR A 85 -7.65 -1.46 -7.28
C THR A 85 -6.92 -0.75 -6.14
N VAL A 86 -5.68 -0.33 -6.38
CA VAL A 86 -4.94 0.53 -5.46
C VAL A 86 -5.52 1.95 -5.53
N PRO A 87 -6.04 2.48 -4.40
CA PRO A 87 -6.70 3.78 -4.37
C PRO A 87 -5.70 4.92 -4.58
N SER A 88 -6.24 6.10 -4.92
CA SER A 88 -5.45 7.33 -4.96
C SER A 88 -4.97 7.71 -3.56
N CYS A 89 -3.69 8.04 -3.42
CA CYS A 89 -3.05 8.39 -2.16
C CYS A 89 -2.27 9.70 -2.30
N ALA A 90 -2.13 10.45 -1.21
CA ALA A 90 -1.35 11.68 -1.15
C ALA A 90 -0.84 11.93 0.27
N ILE A 91 0.03 12.92 0.45
CA ILE A 91 0.41 13.45 1.76
C ILE A 91 -0.35 14.75 2.00
N ALA A 92 -1.08 14.83 3.10
CA ALA A 92 -1.73 16.06 3.56
C ALA A 92 -0.97 16.67 4.73
N ARG A 93 -0.96 18.00 4.81
CA ARG A 93 -0.36 18.77 5.90
C ARG A 93 -1.39 19.71 6.51
N PHE A 94 -1.52 19.63 7.82
CA PHE A 94 -2.31 20.57 8.60
C PHE A 94 -1.48 21.84 8.84
N GLU A 95 -2.03 23.01 8.54
CA GLU A 95 -1.38 24.30 8.79
C GLU A 95 -2.11 25.10 9.89
N PRO A 96 -1.95 24.75 11.17
CA PRO A 96 -2.66 25.39 12.28
C PRO A 96 -2.07 26.76 12.70
N ARG A 97 -1.59 27.59 11.75
CA ARG A 97 -0.82 28.83 12.02
C ARG A 97 -1.50 29.78 13.02
N ALA A 98 -2.83 29.88 12.98
CA ALA A 98 -3.59 30.77 13.85
C ALA A 98 -3.74 30.26 15.30
N ILE A 99 -3.65 28.94 15.51
CA ILE A 99 -4.04 28.29 16.78
C ILE A 99 -2.79 27.84 17.57
N VAL A 100 -1.71 27.49 16.87
CA VAL A 100 -0.46 26.91 17.41
C VAL A 100 0.12 27.69 18.61
N GLY A 101 0.12 29.02 18.58
CA GLY A 101 0.66 29.85 19.66
C GLY A 101 -0.27 30.01 20.89
N GLN A 102 -1.52 29.58 20.78
CA GLN A 102 -2.54 29.69 21.85
C GLN A 102 -2.78 28.35 22.56
N LEU A 103 -2.19 27.26 22.06
CA LEU A 103 -2.36 25.93 22.64
C LEU A 103 -1.64 25.82 23.98
N THR A 104 -2.40 25.45 25.01
CA THR A 104 -1.87 25.08 26.34
C THR A 104 -1.56 23.58 26.44
N GLU A 105 -2.21 22.77 25.61
CA GLU A 105 -2.04 21.31 25.51
C GLU A 105 -1.99 20.89 24.03
N PRO A 106 -1.29 19.80 23.68
CA PRO A 106 -1.26 19.28 22.32
C PRO A 106 -2.65 18.80 21.88
N PHE A 107 -3.07 19.15 20.67
CA PHE A 107 -4.35 18.74 20.10
C PHE A 107 -4.16 17.58 19.12
N VAL A 108 -4.78 16.43 19.37
CA VAL A 108 -4.64 15.25 18.52
C VAL A 108 -5.84 15.11 17.58
N VAL A 109 -5.57 15.15 16.28
CA VAL A 109 -6.52 14.70 15.25
C VAL A 109 -6.34 13.20 15.09
N PRO A 110 -7.33 12.36 15.42
CA PRO A 110 -7.19 10.92 15.28
C PRO A 110 -7.09 10.53 13.81
N ARG A 111 -6.45 9.40 13.54
CA ARG A 111 -6.47 8.73 12.24
C ARG A 111 -7.88 8.33 11.85
N GLY A 112 -8.08 8.06 10.56
CA GLY A 112 -9.34 7.63 10.02
C GLY A 112 -10.37 8.75 9.84
N VAL A 113 -10.00 10.01 10.10
CA VAL A 113 -10.89 11.16 9.89
C VAL A 113 -11.07 11.45 8.41
N ALA A 114 -12.29 11.85 8.05
CA ALA A 114 -12.64 12.18 6.69
C ALA A 114 -12.25 13.63 6.35
N LEU A 115 -11.62 13.79 5.19
CA LEU A 115 -11.15 15.04 4.62
C LEU A 115 -11.83 15.26 3.27
N ASN A 116 -12.64 16.31 3.15
CA ASN A 116 -13.35 16.64 1.92
C ASN A 116 -12.55 17.66 1.09
N SER A 117 -12.45 17.45 -0.22
CA SER A 117 -11.90 18.48 -1.11
C SER A 117 -12.82 19.70 -1.21
N ARG A 118 -12.22 20.88 -1.33
CA ARG A 118 -12.97 22.14 -1.53
C ARG A 118 -13.51 22.33 -2.93
N THR A 119 -12.85 21.74 -3.93
CA THR A 119 -13.07 22.05 -5.35
C THR A 119 -13.87 20.97 -6.08
N ALA A 120 -13.94 19.76 -5.54
CA ALA A 120 -14.64 18.63 -6.15
C ALA A 120 -15.22 17.67 -5.09
N PRO A 121 -16.19 16.79 -5.44
CA PRO A 121 -16.73 15.78 -4.54
C PRO A 121 -15.76 14.60 -4.32
N VAL A 122 -14.56 14.89 -3.81
CA VAL A 122 -13.53 13.92 -3.45
C VAL A 122 -13.39 13.87 -1.94
N ARG A 123 -13.32 12.66 -1.39
CA ARG A 123 -13.09 12.43 0.03
C ARG A 123 -11.84 11.60 0.24
N PHE A 124 -11.04 11.98 1.23
CA PHE A 124 -9.93 11.18 1.69
C PHE A 124 -10.13 10.80 3.16
N GLN A 125 -9.38 9.79 3.59
CA GLN A 125 -9.28 9.37 4.98
C GLN A 125 -7.82 9.49 5.44
N SER A 126 -7.59 10.07 6.62
CA SER A 126 -6.24 10.13 7.20
C SER A 126 -5.76 8.75 7.69
N ILE A 127 -4.46 8.47 7.55
CA ILE A 127 -3.87 7.20 7.98
C ILE A 127 -3.20 7.31 9.36
N TYR A 128 -2.57 8.45 9.66
CA TYR A 128 -1.84 8.66 10.91
C TYR A 128 -2.58 9.64 11.83
N ASP A 129 -2.35 9.48 13.13
CA ASP A 129 -2.74 10.49 14.11
C ASP A 129 -1.87 11.74 13.90
N VAL A 130 -2.48 12.92 13.92
CA VAL A 130 -1.77 14.20 13.78
C VAL A 130 -1.82 14.95 15.10
N THR A 131 -0.68 15.02 15.78
CA THR A 131 -0.53 15.77 17.03
C THR A 131 -0.09 17.20 16.73
N ILE A 132 -1.01 18.14 16.86
CA ILE A 132 -0.77 19.57 16.69
C ILE A 132 -0.18 20.13 17.98
N SER A 133 0.95 20.83 17.85
CA SER A 133 1.69 21.40 18.97
C SER A 133 2.33 22.74 18.58
N PRO A 134 2.80 23.56 19.53
CA PRO A 134 3.55 24.79 19.27
C PRO A 134 4.95 24.55 18.66
N LEU A 135 5.34 23.31 18.39
CA LEU A 135 6.67 22.97 17.88
C LEU A 135 6.89 23.50 16.45
N GLN A 136 8.07 24.08 16.24
CA GLN A 136 8.54 24.55 14.94
C GLN A 136 9.97 24.07 14.69
N ILE A 137 10.30 23.84 13.42
CA ILE A 137 11.66 23.50 12.98
C ILE A 137 12.27 24.79 12.43
N ARG A 138 13.28 25.31 13.14
CA ARG A 138 13.93 26.59 12.83
C ARG A 138 14.99 26.41 11.74
N ALA A 139 15.82 25.39 11.89
CA ALA A 139 16.93 25.11 10.98
C ALA A 139 17.20 23.61 10.93
N ALA A 140 17.68 23.12 9.80
CA ALA A 140 18.38 21.86 9.72
C ALA A 140 19.62 22.04 8.85
N ARG A 141 20.69 21.31 9.15
CA ARG A 141 21.94 21.36 8.36
C ARG A 141 22.73 20.07 8.49
N TYR A 142 23.46 19.73 7.44
CA TYR A 142 24.47 18.69 7.45
C TYR A 142 25.86 19.33 7.45
N ALA A 143 26.76 18.87 8.33
CA ALA A 143 28.10 19.42 8.48
C ALA A 143 29.13 18.33 8.80
N SER A 144 30.41 18.69 8.67
CA SER A 144 31.52 17.85 9.11
C SER A 144 31.55 17.68 10.64
N THR A 145 32.24 16.64 11.11
CA THR A 145 32.46 16.36 12.53
C THR A 145 33.21 17.46 13.27
N THR A 146 33.90 18.35 12.55
CA THR A 146 34.54 19.55 13.11
C THR A 146 33.58 20.54 13.76
N LEU A 147 32.27 20.42 13.49
CA LEU A 147 31.24 21.22 14.15
C LEU A 147 31.14 20.91 15.66
N ALA A 148 31.50 19.70 16.08
CA ALA A 148 31.37 19.31 17.48
C ALA A 148 32.35 20.08 18.38
N PRO A 149 31.89 20.62 19.52
CA PRO A 149 32.77 21.26 20.49
C PRO A 149 33.88 20.32 20.97
N SER A 150 35.07 20.86 21.23
CA SER A 150 36.25 20.08 21.66
C SER A 150 36.05 19.28 22.96
N ALA A 151 35.08 19.68 23.79
CA ALA A 151 34.70 18.97 25.01
C ALA A 151 33.91 17.66 24.76
N VAL A 152 33.39 17.46 23.54
CA VAL A 152 32.55 16.33 23.18
C VAL A 152 33.40 15.25 22.54
N ARG A 153 33.35 14.03 23.09
CA ARG A 153 33.98 12.88 22.45
C ARG A 153 33.01 12.23 21.48
N LEU A 154 33.23 12.47 20.20
CA LEU A 154 32.52 11.75 19.14
C LEU A 154 33.00 10.29 19.04
N PRO A 155 32.15 9.37 18.57
CA PRO A 155 32.56 8.04 18.15
C PRO A 155 33.69 8.09 17.11
N ALA A 156 34.59 7.10 17.11
CA ALA A 156 35.77 7.07 16.22
C ALA A 156 35.41 6.90 14.74
N ASP A 157 34.24 6.32 14.45
CA ASP A 157 33.68 6.09 13.12
C ASP A 157 32.79 7.26 12.63
N ALA A 158 32.78 8.40 13.34
CA ALA A 158 31.99 9.56 12.96
C ALA A 158 32.51 10.22 11.67
N THR A 159 31.64 10.32 10.66
CA THR A 159 31.94 10.91 9.35
C THR A 159 31.21 12.22 9.10
N GLY A 160 30.08 12.47 9.78
CA GLY A 160 29.32 13.71 9.63
C GLY A 160 28.36 13.96 10.79
N VAL A 161 27.81 15.17 10.86
CA VAL A 161 26.82 15.58 11.87
C VAL A 161 25.63 16.23 11.20
N LEU A 162 24.44 15.69 11.44
CA LEU A 162 23.17 16.27 11.05
C LEU A 162 22.59 17.03 12.26
N SER A 163 22.30 18.30 12.10
CA SER A 163 21.77 19.15 13.19
C SER A 163 20.35 19.61 12.85
N ILE A 164 19.41 19.47 13.77
CA ILE A 164 18.02 19.94 13.64
C ILE A 164 17.69 20.84 14.83
N SER A 165 17.37 22.10 14.58
CA SER A 165 17.01 23.09 15.60
C SER A 165 15.50 23.23 15.70
N PHE A 166 14.98 22.98 16.88
CA PHE A 166 13.57 23.09 17.24
C PHE A 166 13.34 24.34 18.09
N ALA A 167 12.22 25.01 17.85
CA ALA A 167 11.74 26.14 18.65
C ALA A 167 10.26 25.95 19.01
N SER A 168 9.79 26.62 20.05
CA SER A 168 8.38 26.66 20.42
C SER A 168 7.78 28.02 20.06
N ALA A 169 6.64 28.02 19.36
CA ALA A 169 5.89 29.23 19.02
C ALA A 169 5.29 29.92 20.25
N ALA A 170 5.11 29.18 21.35
CA ALA A 170 4.53 29.67 22.61
C ALA A 170 5.59 30.15 23.63
N GLY A 171 6.86 30.27 23.23
CA GLY A 171 7.97 30.67 24.11
C GLY A 171 8.80 29.48 24.57
N PRO A 172 8.92 29.17 25.87
CA PRO A 172 9.68 28.02 26.34
C PRO A 172 9.01 26.68 25.94
N PHE A 173 9.77 25.59 26.03
CA PHE A 173 9.23 24.23 25.85
C PHE A 173 8.36 23.84 27.06
N THR A 174 7.08 24.24 27.02
CA THR A 174 6.06 23.96 28.05
C THR A 174 5.40 22.58 27.86
N ALA A 175 4.38 22.28 28.67
CA ALA A 175 3.55 21.07 28.53
C ALA A 175 2.77 20.98 27.20
N ALA A 176 2.61 22.10 26.47
CA ALA A 176 1.97 22.12 25.17
C ALA A 176 2.78 21.38 24.09
N VAL A 177 4.11 21.26 24.27
CA VAL A 177 4.96 20.40 23.43
C VAL A 177 4.91 18.98 23.99
N PRO A 178 4.51 17.98 23.18
CA PRO A 178 4.37 16.61 23.66
C PRO A 178 5.72 16.01 24.08
N ASP A 179 5.73 15.31 25.22
CA ASP A 179 6.86 14.52 25.72
C ASP A 179 6.98 13.13 25.08
N GLY A 180 6.20 12.87 24.04
CA GLY A 180 6.15 11.59 23.33
C GLY A 180 6.89 11.61 21.98
N LEU A 181 6.45 10.70 21.11
CA LEU A 181 6.90 10.62 19.72
C LEU A 181 6.27 11.74 18.90
N ILE A 182 7.09 12.41 18.11
CA ILE A 182 6.66 13.41 17.14
C ILE A 182 6.99 12.92 15.75
N ARG A 183 5.96 12.82 14.93
CA ARG A 183 6.08 12.38 13.55
C ARG A 183 6.58 13.50 12.64
N LEU A 184 7.68 13.24 11.95
CA LEU A 184 8.27 14.11 10.95
C LEU A 184 8.08 13.48 9.57
N TYR A 185 7.55 14.26 8.63
CA TYR A 185 7.56 13.91 7.21
C TYR A 185 8.83 14.45 6.55
N LEU A 186 9.53 13.61 5.81
CA LEU A 186 10.72 13.99 5.06
C LEU A 186 10.31 14.42 3.65
N ALA A 187 10.42 15.72 3.36
CA ALA A 187 10.04 16.31 2.09
C ALA A 187 11.28 16.62 1.25
N GLY A 188 11.24 16.25 -0.04
CA GLY A 188 12.31 16.57 -0.98
C GLY A 188 12.31 15.64 -2.19
N GLU A 189 13.37 15.73 -2.98
CA GLU A 189 13.58 14.79 -4.09
C GLU A 189 13.95 13.40 -3.58
N ARG A 190 13.63 12.37 -4.36
CA ARG A 190 13.75 10.97 -3.91
C ARG A 190 15.16 10.57 -3.45
N PRO A 191 16.25 10.87 -4.19
CA PRO A 191 17.61 10.53 -3.75
C PRO A 191 18.02 11.22 -2.44
N PHE A 192 17.48 12.42 -2.19
CA PHE A 192 17.73 13.16 -0.96
C PHE A 192 16.98 12.51 0.22
N VAL A 193 15.68 12.23 0.03
CA VAL A 193 14.85 11.59 1.07
C VAL A 193 15.36 10.19 1.42
N SER A 194 15.77 9.39 0.43
CA SER A 194 16.37 8.06 0.68
C SER A 194 17.66 8.16 1.51
N SER A 195 18.55 9.09 1.14
CA SER A 195 19.81 9.33 1.86
C SER A 195 19.56 9.85 3.28
N LEU A 196 18.53 10.69 3.47
CA LEU A 196 18.14 11.22 4.77
C LEU A 196 17.53 10.14 5.68
N LEU A 197 16.68 9.27 5.16
CA LEU A 197 16.17 8.10 5.89
C LEU A 197 17.30 7.19 6.35
N ASP A 198 18.21 6.83 5.44
CA ASP A 198 19.34 5.97 5.76
C ASP A 198 20.30 6.66 6.74
N ALA A 199 20.51 7.98 6.63
CA ALA A 199 21.26 8.76 7.60
C ALA A 199 20.68 8.65 9.01
N LEU A 200 19.38 8.89 9.16
CA LEU A 200 18.71 8.94 10.47
C LEU A 200 18.49 7.57 11.11
N LEU A 201 18.20 6.54 10.29
CA LEU A 201 17.73 5.24 10.79
C LEU A 201 18.78 4.12 10.70
N LEU A 202 19.76 4.24 9.81
CA LEU A 202 20.79 3.21 9.59
C LEU A 202 22.20 3.67 9.99
N ARG A 203 22.55 4.93 9.69
CA ARG A 203 23.91 5.47 9.89
C ARG A 203 24.06 6.31 11.15
N ALA A 204 22.99 6.61 11.87
CA ALA A 204 23.04 7.36 13.11
C ALA A 204 23.62 6.50 14.25
N VAL A 205 24.74 6.94 14.82
CA VAL A 205 25.46 6.20 15.87
C VAL A 205 25.23 6.81 17.25
N ALA A 206 25.24 8.14 17.33
CA ALA A 206 25.05 8.88 18.58
C ALA A 206 24.22 10.14 18.35
N ALA A 207 23.55 10.61 19.40
CA ALA A 207 22.78 11.85 19.36
C ALA A 207 23.12 12.71 20.58
N TYR A 208 23.13 14.02 20.38
CA TYR A 208 23.40 15.03 21.40
C TYR A 208 22.38 16.16 21.30
N VAL A 209 22.10 16.82 22.42
CA VAL A 209 21.26 18.02 22.45
C VAL A 209 22.06 19.23 22.92
N GLU A 210 21.83 20.36 22.26
CA GLU A 210 22.36 21.67 22.60
C GLU A 210 21.19 22.61 22.93
N VAL A 211 21.24 23.26 24.09
CA VAL A 211 20.21 24.22 24.55
C VAL A 211 20.64 25.63 24.16
N ASP A 212 19.75 26.38 23.52
CA ASP A 212 19.91 27.81 23.19
C ASP A 212 21.26 28.17 22.54
N GLN A 213 21.80 27.24 21.74
CA GLN A 213 23.10 27.39 21.06
C GLN A 213 24.26 27.74 22.03
N CYS A 214 24.22 27.21 23.25
CA CYS A 214 25.21 27.49 24.31
C CYS A 214 26.60 26.88 24.07
N GLY A 215 26.79 26.13 22.98
CA GLY A 215 28.03 25.44 22.64
C GLY A 215 28.30 24.19 23.48
N ARG A 216 27.34 23.73 24.29
CA ARG A 216 27.47 22.53 25.14
C ARG A 216 26.53 21.44 24.68
N TRP A 217 27.11 20.34 24.19
CA TRP A 217 26.34 19.19 23.72
C TRP A 217 26.22 18.15 24.83
N GLN A 218 24.98 17.77 25.12
CA GLN A 218 24.65 16.77 26.12
C GLN A 218 24.23 15.47 25.42
N ALA A 219 24.88 14.36 25.76
CA ALA A 219 24.64 13.08 25.09
C ALA A 219 23.24 12.52 25.43
N LEU A 220 22.56 12.00 24.42
CA LEU A 220 21.35 11.19 24.60
C LEU A 220 21.73 9.73 24.87
N SER A 221 20.87 9.02 25.59
CA SER A 221 21.09 7.59 25.89
C SER A 221 21.03 6.68 24.65
N LYS A 222 20.28 7.10 23.62
CA LYS A 222 20.06 6.38 22.36
C LYS A 222 19.65 7.41 21.31
N VAL A 223 19.97 7.15 20.05
CA VAL A 223 19.44 7.90 18.91
C VAL A 223 17.89 7.90 18.97
N PRO A 224 17.22 9.07 18.93
CA PRO A 224 15.79 9.18 19.22
C PRO A 224 14.90 9.03 17.98
N PHE A 225 15.30 8.27 16.95
CA PHE A 225 14.53 8.10 15.72
C PHE A 225 14.02 6.67 15.54
N GLU A 226 12.78 6.55 15.11
CA GLU A 226 12.13 5.27 14.78
C GLU A 226 11.44 5.33 13.41
N PRO A 227 11.50 4.25 12.61
CA PRO A 227 10.86 4.19 11.30
C PRO A 227 9.33 4.11 11.45
N VAL A 228 8.61 4.71 10.49
CA VAL A 228 7.15 4.75 10.45
C VAL A 228 6.63 4.02 9.20
N GLY A 229 5.41 3.48 9.25
CA GLY A 229 4.75 2.81 8.13
C GLY A 229 4.74 1.28 8.25
N PHE A 230 5.21 0.77 9.38
CA PHE A 230 5.54 -0.64 9.56
C PHE A 230 4.74 -1.32 10.67
N SER A 231 3.89 -0.57 11.37
CA SER A 231 2.94 -1.10 12.35
C SER A 231 1.55 -1.35 11.73
N ASP A 232 0.73 -2.17 12.39
CA ASP A 232 -0.64 -2.44 11.94
C ASP A 232 -1.52 -1.19 11.94
N ASN A 233 -1.17 -0.20 12.77
CA ASN A 233 -1.91 1.05 12.87
C ASN A 233 -1.55 2.08 11.79
N GLU A 234 -0.52 1.81 11.00
CA GLU A 234 0.04 2.71 9.99
C GLU A 234 -0.23 2.23 8.56
N ARG A 235 -1.11 1.24 8.41
CA ARG A 235 -1.46 0.66 7.11
C ARG A 235 -2.23 1.65 6.24
N LEU A 236 -1.91 1.64 4.95
CA LEU A 236 -2.62 2.41 3.94
C LEU A 236 -3.89 1.68 3.47
N LEU A 237 -3.81 0.37 3.26
CA LEU A 237 -4.93 -0.45 2.79
C LEU A 237 -5.65 -1.11 3.98
N PRO A 238 -7.00 -1.13 3.99
CA PRO A 238 -7.77 -1.70 5.09
C PRO A 238 -7.69 -3.22 5.10
N ASP A 239 -7.54 -3.84 6.28
CA ASP A 239 -7.54 -5.30 6.39
C ASP A 239 -8.79 -5.94 5.77
N SER A 240 -8.57 -7.01 5.02
CA SER A 240 -9.62 -7.99 4.75
C SER A 240 -9.74 -8.96 5.92
N ARG A 241 -10.97 -9.41 6.20
CA ARG A 241 -11.32 -10.23 7.38
C ARG A 241 -10.68 -11.64 7.40
N THR A 242 -10.02 -12.05 6.31
CA THR A 242 -9.54 -13.43 6.06
C THR A 242 -8.05 -13.50 5.72
N ILE A 243 -7.22 -12.56 6.21
CA ILE A 243 -5.81 -12.47 5.80
C ILE A 243 -4.92 -13.46 6.57
N SER A 244 -4.23 -14.34 5.84
CA SER A 244 -3.07 -15.09 6.33
C SER A 244 -1.87 -14.16 6.57
N ARG A 245 -0.96 -14.48 7.50
CA ARG A 245 0.26 -13.67 7.77
C ARG A 245 1.09 -13.41 6.51
N THR A 246 1.13 -14.36 5.58
CA THR A 246 1.80 -14.20 4.27
C THR A 246 1.17 -13.09 3.44
N ALA A 247 -0.16 -13.01 3.43
CA ALA A 247 -0.89 -11.94 2.74
C ALA A 247 -0.70 -10.58 3.44
N THR A 248 -0.46 -10.53 4.75
CA THR A 248 -0.04 -9.30 5.44
C THR A 248 1.34 -8.83 4.97
N ALA A 249 2.30 -9.74 4.78
CA ALA A 249 3.63 -9.38 4.28
C ALA A 249 3.55 -8.81 2.85
N TYR A 250 2.71 -9.39 1.99
CA TYR A 250 2.55 -8.92 0.61
C TYR A 250 1.82 -7.58 0.50
N ARG A 251 0.95 -7.25 1.47
CA ARG A 251 0.35 -5.91 1.59
C ARG A 251 1.43 -4.83 1.70
N TYR A 252 2.49 -5.03 2.48
CA TYR A 252 3.58 -4.05 2.58
C TYR A 252 4.33 -3.84 1.26
N LEU A 253 4.53 -4.91 0.47
CA LEU A 253 5.09 -4.79 -0.88
C LEU A 253 4.20 -3.92 -1.76
N LEU A 254 2.90 -4.20 -1.73
CA LEU A 254 1.91 -3.46 -2.49
C LEU A 254 1.90 -1.98 -2.10
N GLU A 255 1.86 -1.68 -0.79
CA GLU A 255 1.86 -0.30 -0.28
C GLU A 255 3.13 0.45 -0.65
N TYR A 256 4.30 -0.19 -0.55
CA TYR A 256 5.59 0.42 -0.89
C TYR A 256 5.71 0.72 -2.38
N PHE A 257 5.38 -0.22 -3.27
CA PHE A 257 5.47 0.02 -4.71
C PHE A 257 4.35 0.94 -5.22
N ALA A 258 3.22 1.01 -4.53
CA ALA A 258 2.12 1.91 -4.87
C ALA A 258 2.38 3.37 -4.45
N PHE A 259 2.88 3.55 -3.22
CA PHE A 259 3.02 4.85 -2.56
C PHE A 259 4.20 4.85 -1.56
N PRO A 260 5.46 4.96 -2.07
CA PRO A 260 6.66 4.97 -1.24
C PRO A 260 6.67 6.03 -0.14
N GLU A 261 6.01 7.18 -0.39
CA GLU A 261 5.94 8.31 0.54
C GLU A 261 5.26 7.95 1.88
N LEU A 262 4.51 6.83 1.94
CA LEU A 262 4.00 6.27 3.19
C LEU A 262 5.12 6.01 4.22
N PHE A 263 6.31 5.64 3.74
CA PHE A 263 7.48 5.25 4.53
C PHE A 263 8.51 6.38 4.68
N ASP A 264 8.25 7.56 4.13
CA ASP A 264 9.13 8.74 4.24
C ASP A 264 8.88 9.52 5.54
N PHE A 265 8.49 8.82 6.60
CA PHE A 265 8.18 9.35 7.91
C PHE A 265 9.14 8.78 8.96
N VAL A 266 9.48 9.61 9.93
CA VAL A 266 10.30 9.21 11.08
C VAL A 266 9.67 9.77 12.35
N ASP A 267 9.56 8.94 13.38
CA ASP A 267 9.13 9.37 14.70
C ASP A 267 10.34 9.77 15.54
N LEU A 268 10.30 10.99 16.08
CA LEU A 268 11.31 11.57 16.95
C LEU A 268 10.82 11.55 18.41
N ASP A 269 11.55 10.88 19.31
CA ASP A 269 11.29 10.91 20.76
C ASP A 269 11.75 12.24 21.36
N MET A 270 10.86 13.25 21.34
CA MET A 270 11.13 14.56 21.93
C MET A 270 11.23 14.52 23.45
N GLY A 271 10.55 13.56 24.10
CA GLY A 271 10.73 13.33 25.54
C GLY A 271 12.18 13.03 25.88
N ARG A 272 12.89 12.25 25.05
CA ARG A 272 14.33 11.97 25.24
C ARG A 272 15.18 13.21 25.07
N VAL A 273 14.88 14.02 24.06
CA VAL A 273 15.60 15.28 23.79
C VAL A 273 15.45 16.25 24.95
N ARG A 274 14.23 16.45 25.45
CA ARG A 274 13.94 17.34 26.60
C ARG A 274 14.56 16.84 27.90
N ARG A 275 14.46 15.52 28.18
CA ARG A 275 15.08 14.90 29.37
C ARG A 275 16.60 15.02 29.36
N ALA A 276 17.22 14.94 28.18
CA ALA A 276 18.66 15.13 28.04
C ALA A 276 19.04 16.59 28.32
N ALA A 277 18.32 17.56 27.73
CA ALA A 277 18.57 19.00 27.85
C ALA A 277 18.53 19.53 29.30
N ARG A 278 17.64 18.99 30.14
CA ARG A 278 17.46 19.34 31.57
C ARG A 278 17.21 20.84 31.84
N ASP A 279 16.64 21.55 30.86
CA ASP A 279 16.32 22.97 30.97
C ASP A 279 14.85 23.22 30.57
N PRO A 280 13.97 23.57 31.53
CA PRO A 280 12.56 23.86 31.25
C PRO A 280 12.34 25.23 30.60
N ASP A 281 13.29 26.16 30.72
CA ASP A 281 13.19 27.52 30.18
C ASP A 281 13.82 27.67 28.79
N ALA A 282 14.34 26.56 28.24
CA ALA A 282 14.90 26.49 26.89
C ALA A 282 13.92 27.06 25.85
N ARG A 283 14.43 27.91 24.95
CA ARG A 283 13.65 28.47 23.82
C ARG A 283 13.96 27.75 22.53
N GLU A 284 15.17 27.23 22.40
CA GLU A 284 15.65 26.48 21.25
C GLU A 284 16.41 25.23 21.70
N LEU A 285 16.09 24.10 21.09
CA LEU A 285 16.77 22.83 21.28
C LEU A 285 17.35 22.38 19.95
N THR A 286 18.66 22.22 19.86
CA THR A 286 19.31 21.68 18.66
C THR A 286 19.73 20.23 18.91
N LEU A 287 19.18 19.32 18.11
CA LEU A 287 19.53 17.90 18.11
C LEU A 287 20.65 17.67 17.10
N HIS A 288 21.81 17.22 17.56
CA HIS A 288 22.94 16.81 16.74
C HIS A 288 23.02 15.29 16.66
N VAL A 289 22.90 14.77 15.45
CA VAL A 289 22.95 13.34 15.14
C VAL A 289 24.27 13.05 14.45
N VAL A 290 25.08 12.21 15.07
CA VAL A 290 26.39 11.81 14.54
C VAL A 290 26.21 10.61 13.63
N LEU A 291 26.69 10.73 12.41
CA LEU A 291 26.58 9.74 11.35
C LEU A 291 27.92 9.03 11.14
N ARG A 292 27.86 7.75 10.76
CA ARG A 292 28.97 6.98 10.18
C ARG A 292 28.75 6.74 8.68
N ASP A 293 29.78 6.24 7.99
CA ASP A 293 29.69 5.83 6.58
C ASP A 293 29.12 6.91 5.64
N THR A 294 29.37 8.19 5.95
CA THR A 294 29.02 9.38 5.15
C THR A 294 30.24 10.29 4.93
N PRO A 295 31.36 9.80 4.37
CA PRO A 295 32.51 10.66 4.10
C PRO A 295 32.13 11.77 3.11
N ALA A 296 32.86 12.89 3.14
CA ALA A 296 32.52 14.11 2.39
C ALA A 296 32.31 13.89 0.88
N ASP A 297 33.04 12.94 0.29
CA ASP A 297 32.97 12.62 -1.14
C ASP A 297 31.89 11.59 -1.50
N SER A 298 31.16 11.06 -0.51
CA SER A 298 30.10 10.07 -0.76
C SER A 298 28.87 10.69 -1.41
N VAL A 299 28.17 9.89 -2.21
CA VAL A 299 26.87 10.27 -2.82
C VAL A 299 25.86 10.68 -1.74
N ALA A 300 25.88 10.02 -0.59
CA ALA A 300 25.01 10.36 0.54
C ALA A 300 25.34 11.72 1.14
N ALA A 301 26.63 12.06 1.33
CA ALA A 301 27.03 13.38 1.82
C ALA A 301 26.68 14.49 0.82
N GLN A 302 26.84 14.24 -0.48
CA GLN A 302 26.44 15.18 -1.53
C GLN A 302 24.93 15.42 -1.56
N ALA A 303 24.13 14.35 -1.42
CA ALA A 303 22.68 14.47 -1.30
C ALA A 303 22.30 15.30 -0.06
N LEU A 304 22.91 15.02 1.09
CA LEU A 304 22.63 15.72 2.35
C LEU A 304 23.16 17.16 2.41
N ALA A 305 24.03 17.59 1.48
CA ALA A 305 24.62 18.92 1.49
C ALA A 305 23.59 20.05 1.31
N SER A 306 22.47 19.78 0.64
CA SER A 306 21.35 20.71 0.47
C SER A 306 20.35 20.72 1.62
N LEU A 307 20.62 19.98 2.71
CA LEU A 307 19.70 19.86 3.85
C LEU A 307 19.41 21.22 4.48
N ASP A 308 18.12 21.57 4.53
CA ASP A 308 17.58 22.74 5.20
C ASP A 308 16.35 22.38 6.07
N SER A 309 15.76 23.36 6.76
CA SER A 309 14.55 23.14 7.58
C SER A 309 13.33 22.75 6.75
N SER A 310 13.32 23.00 5.44
CA SER A 310 12.19 22.66 4.59
C SER A 310 12.07 21.14 4.39
N ALA A 311 13.17 20.40 4.57
CA ALA A 311 13.23 18.94 4.49
C ALA A 311 12.37 18.22 5.54
N PHE A 312 12.12 18.86 6.68
CA PHE A 312 11.30 18.27 7.76
C PHE A 312 9.98 19.02 7.86
N LYS A 313 8.87 18.32 7.65
CA LYS A 313 7.52 18.88 7.80
C LYS A 313 6.82 18.25 9.00
N LEU A 314 6.28 19.12 9.85
CA LEU A 314 5.39 18.75 10.95
C LEU A 314 3.93 18.70 10.49
N PHE A 315 3.12 17.98 11.25
CA PHE A 315 1.66 17.88 11.11
C PHE A 315 1.22 17.29 9.75
N CYS A 316 1.98 16.32 9.26
CA CYS A 316 1.69 15.61 8.03
C CYS A 316 1.08 14.23 8.28
N THR A 317 0.16 13.81 7.43
CA THR A 317 -0.37 12.45 7.38
C THR A 317 -0.55 12.01 5.93
N PRO A 318 -0.27 10.75 5.59
CA PRO A 318 -0.80 10.12 4.40
C PRO A 318 -2.33 10.17 4.44
N VAL A 319 -2.91 10.32 3.25
CA VAL A 319 -4.35 10.30 3.04
C VAL A 319 -4.68 9.35 1.90
N VAL A 320 -5.71 8.54 2.10
CA VAL A 320 -6.16 7.55 1.12
C VAL A 320 -7.56 7.89 0.63
N ASN A 321 -7.81 7.72 -0.67
CA ASN A 321 -9.12 7.95 -1.26
C ASN A 321 -10.04 6.72 -1.09
N LEU A 322 -10.35 6.42 0.18
CA LEU A 322 -11.30 5.40 0.59
C LEU A 322 -12.23 5.99 1.66
N PHE A 323 -13.53 5.72 1.52
CA PHE A 323 -14.53 6.14 2.49
C PHE A 323 -15.76 5.23 2.42
N SER A 324 -16.51 5.16 3.53
CA SER A 324 -17.74 4.38 3.59
C SER A 324 -18.89 5.13 2.91
N GLN A 325 -19.62 4.42 2.05
CA GLN A 325 -20.82 4.94 1.40
C GLN A 325 -21.82 3.79 1.22
N PRO A 326 -23.10 3.95 1.62
CA PRO A 326 -24.12 2.95 1.33
C PRO A 326 -24.39 2.87 -0.18
N ALA A 327 -24.72 1.67 -0.66
CA ALA A 327 -25.22 1.48 -2.01
C ALA A 327 -26.71 1.84 -2.11
N GLN A 328 -27.17 2.10 -3.33
CA GLN A 328 -28.60 2.20 -3.61
C GLN A 328 -29.28 0.86 -3.28
N PRO A 329 -30.45 0.87 -2.61
CA PRO A 329 -31.17 -0.35 -2.29
C PRO A 329 -31.43 -1.20 -3.54
N ILE A 330 -31.13 -2.49 -3.44
CA ILE A 330 -31.32 -3.45 -4.53
C ILE A 330 -32.64 -4.17 -4.28
N PHE A 331 -33.56 -4.08 -5.25
CA PHE A 331 -34.82 -4.81 -5.24
C PHE A 331 -34.67 -6.14 -5.99
N LEU A 332 -34.96 -7.25 -5.32
CA LEU A 332 -34.87 -8.59 -5.88
C LEU A 332 -35.97 -8.81 -6.92
N LYS A 333 -35.56 -9.03 -8.18
CA LYS A 333 -36.47 -9.26 -9.32
C LYS A 333 -36.32 -10.65 -9.95
N GLY A 334 -35.66 -11.58 -9.25
CA GLY A 334 -35.43 -12.95 -9.72
C GLY A 334 -34.22 -13.13 -10.64
N GLN A 335 -33.32 -12.14 -10.71
CA GLN A 335 -32.01 -12.24 -11.34
C GLN A 335 -31.02 -12.95 -10.40
N ASP A 336 -30.00 -13.59 -10.96
CA ASP A 336 -28.97 -14.30 -10.19
C ASP A 336 -27.89 -13.36 -9.61
N ALA A 337 -27.64 -12.23 -10.25
CA ALA A 337 -26.69 -11.22 -9.80
C ALA A 337 -27.22 -9.81 -10.01
N TYR A 338 -26.88 -8.90 -9.11
CA TYR A 338 -27.35 -7.52 -9.07
C TYR A 338 -26.18 -6.53 -9.03
N PRO A 339 -26.20 -5.44 -9.80
CA PRO A 339 -25.15 -4.43 -9.76
C PRO A 339 -25.20 -3.63 -8.46
N VAL A 340 -24.05 -3.49 -7.81
CA VAL A 340 -23.88 -2.66 -6.61
C VAL A 340 -23.52 -1.24 -7.04
N GLN A 341 -24.46 -0.32 -6.87
CA GLN A 341 -24.26 1.09 -7.21
C GLN A 341 -24.18 1.95 -5.93
N PRO A 342 -23.00 2.48 -5.57
CA PRO A 342 -22.88 3.42 -4.47
C PRO A 342 -23.81 4.64 -4.62
N MET A 343 -24.37 5.10 -3.51
CA MET A 343 -25.09 6.38 -3.49
C MET A 343 -24.14 7.50 -3.89
N ARG A 344 -24.48 8.26 -4.94
CA ARG A 344 -23.63 9.31 -5.49
C ARG A 344 -23.51 10.49 -4.52
N LEU A 345 -22.31 11.09 -4.44
CA LEU A 345 -22.06 12.31 -3.67
C LEU A 345 -22.67 13.55 -4.36
N MET A 346 -22.64 13.59 -5.69
CA MET A 346 -23.30 14.61 -6.52
C MET A 346 -23.85 13.97 -7.81
N LYS A 347 -24.71 14.69 -8.55
CA LYS A 347 -25.40 14.17 -9.76
C LYS A 347 -24.45 13.55 -10.81
N HIS A 348 -23.19 13.99 -10.88
CA HIS A 348 -22.18 13.53 -11.85
C HIS A 348 -20.95 12.84 -11.23
N SER A 349 -20.94 12.49 -9.94
CA SER A 349 -19.81 11.77 -9.34
C SER A 349 -19.89 10.27 -9.64
N SER A 350 -18.92 9.72 -10.37
CA SER A 350 -18.76 8.27 -10.52
C SER A 350 -17.90 7.72 -9.38
N LEU A 351 -18.45 6.77 -8.62
CA LEU A 351 -17.72 6.08 -7.55
C LEU A 351 -17.37 4.66 -8.00
N GLY A 352 -16.18 4.19 -7.64
CA GLY A 352 -15.80 2.79 -7.73
C GLY A 352 -16.05 2.09 -6.41
N VAL A 353 -16.60 0.87 -6.44
CA VAL A 353 -16.68 0.00 -5.26
C VAL A 353 -15.31 -0.62 -5.01
N TYR A 354 -14.75 -0.39 -3.83
CA TYR A 354 -13.49 -1.00 -3.38
C TYR A 354 -13.76 -2.34 -2.69
N SER A 355 -14.68 -2.37 -1.73
CA SER A 355 -15.13 -3.57 -1.02
C SER A 355 -16.61 -3.50 -0.64
N VAL A 356 -17.23 -4.67 -0.51
CA VAL A 356 -18.54 -4.84 0.14
C VAL A 356 -18.30 -5.21 1.60
N ASP A 357 -18.73 -4.35 2.51
CA ASP A 357 -18.38 -4.46 3.93
C ASP A 357 -19.45 -5.22 4.73
N ALA A 358 -20.72 -5.03 4.35
CA ALA A 358 -21.87 -5.71 4.92
C ALA A 358 -23.07 -5.72 3.96
N VAL A 359 -23.87 -6.77 4.03
CA VAL A 359 -25.10 -6.95 3.26
C VAL A 359 -26.23 -7.26 4.22
N TYR A 360 -27.34 -6.54 4.11
CA TYR A 360 -28.52 -6.70 4.96
C TYR A 360 -29.73 -7.04 4.11
N LEU A 361 -30.51 -8.03 4.55
CA LEU A 361 -31.85 -8.29 4.01
C LEU A 361 -32.89 -7.49 4.82
N GLY A 362 -33.80 -6.85 4.10
CA GLY A 362 -34.77 -5.90 4.66
C GLY A 362 -34.37 -4.45 4.41
N GLY A 363 -35.30 -3.52 4.62
CA GLY A 363 -35.09 -2.11 4.29
C GLY A 363 -34.53 -1.27 5.43
N LEU A 364 -33.71 -0.28 5.07
CA LEU A 364 -33.50 0.95 5.82
C LEU A 364 -34.87 1.64 5.99
N SER A 365 -35.48 1.56 7.16
CA SER A 365 -36.52 2.52 7.55
C SER A 365 -35.90 3.91 7.62
N THR A 366 -35.83 4.61 6.49
CA THR A 366 -35.75 6.08 6.48
C THR A 366 -37.05 6.57 7.11
N LYS A 367 -37.00 6.90 8.40
CA LYS A 367 -38.03 7.75 9.01
C LYS A 367 -38.05 9.07 8.24
N ASN A 368 -38.94 9.17 7.27
CA ASN A 368 -39.57 10.45 6.96
C ASN A 368 -40.85 10.48 7.78
N ASP A 369 -40.87 11.39 8.76
CA ASP A 369 -42.10 11.91 9.33
C ASP A 369 -43.05 12.32 8.20
N LYS A 370 -44.33 12.02 8.41
CA LYS A 370 -45.52 12.24 7.55
C LYS A 370 -46.04 10.98 6.83
N ASP A 371 -46.53 10.03 7.60
CA ASP A 371 -47.94 9.63 7.44
C ASP A 371 -48.43 8.97 8.74
N GLU A 372 -49.50 9.53 9.28
CA GLU A 372 -50.20 9.02 10.45
C GLU A 372 -51.04 7.79 10.08
N GLY A 373 -50.99 6.76 10.93
CA GLY A 373 -52.16 5.90 11.15
C GLY A 373 -52.18 4.54 10.48
N VAL A 374 -51.21 3.66 10.78
CA VAL A 374 -51.46 2.19 10.85
C VAL A 374 -50.66 1.61 12.03
N PRO A 375 -51.24 0.70 12.85
CA PRO A 375 -50.54 0.16 14.02
C PRO A 375 -49.30 -0.66 13.62
N LEU A 376 -48.28 -0.48 14.45
CA LEU A 376 -46.94 -1.03 14.40
C LEU A 376 -46.96 -2.57 14.56
N ASP A 377 -46.88 -3.30 13.45
CA ASP A 377 -46.65 -4.75 13.47
C ASP A 377 -45.74 -5.18 12.31
N SER A 378 -44.45 -4.84 12.43
CA SER A 378 -43.31 -5.61 11.93
C SER A 378 -42.03 -4.84 12.25
N ASP A 379 -41.40 -5.26 13.35
CA ASP A 379 -39.97 -5.07 13.55
C ASP A 379 -39.25 -5.80 12.41
N HIS A 380 -39.05 -5.14 11.27
CA HIS A 380 -38.16 -5.67 10.23
C HIS A 380 -36.72 -5.53 10.74
N SER A 381 -36.36 -6.42 11.65
CA SER A 381 -34.97 -6.64 12.07
C SER A 381 -34.14 -6.88 10.81
N ARG A 382 -33.18 -6.00 10.53
CA ARG A 382 -32.23 -6.22 9.43
C ARG A 382 -31.51 -7.54 9.68
N ILE A 383 -31.62 -8.46 8.73
CA ILE A 383 -30.91 -9.74 8.82
C ILE A 383 -29.56 -9.55 8.15
N LEU A 384 -28.48 -9.60 8.93
CA LEU A 384 -27.13 -9.55 8.41
C LEU A 384 -26.85 -10.84 7.62
N VAL A 385 -26.57 -10.70 6.33
CA VAL A 385 -26.17 -11.82 5.47
C VAL A 385 -24.65 -11.97 5.56
N ARG A 386 -24.19 -13.19 5.81
CA ARG A 386 -22.76 -13.49 5.90
C ARG A 386 -22.17 -13.70 4.49
N PRO A 387 -20.90 -13.33 4.26
CA PRO A 387 -20.23 -13.69 3.02
C PRO A 387 -20.07 -15.20 2.94
N TYR A 388 -20.23 -15.76 1.74
CA TYR A 388 -20.06 -17.20 1.51
C TYR A 388 -18.64 -17.67 1.82
N GLN A 389 -17.65 -16.83 1.52
CA GLN A 389 -16.22 -17.12 1.68
C GLN A 389 -15.71 -17.06 3.13
N ALA A 390 -16.57 -16.77 4.11
CA ALA A 390 -16.12 -16.58 5.50
C ALA A 390 -15.58 -17.85 6.17
N LEU A 391 -15.70 -19.04 5.55
CA LEU A 391 -15.44 -20.38 6.13
C LEU A 391 -16.17 -20.67 7.46
N ASN A 392 -16.84 -19.67 8.04
CA ASN A 392 -17.73 -19.71 9.19
C ASN A 392 -19.15 -20.05 8.72
N HIS A 393 -19.29 -21.20 8.06
CA HIS A 393 -20.60 -21.81 7.82
C HIS A 393 -21.13 -22.32 9.15
N ASP A 394 -22.42 -22.13 9.39
CA ASP A 394 -23.05 -22.69 10.57
C ASP A 394 -22.98 -24.22 10.45
N PRO A 395 -22.47 -24.98 11.44
CA PRO A 395 -22.38 -26.44 11.36
C PRO A 395 -23.73 -27.14 11.19
N ARG A 396 -24.85 -26.43 11.42
CA ARG A 396 -26.20 -26.87 11.06
C ARG A 396 -26.93 -25.74 10.32
N PRO A 397 -26.66 -25.56 9.01
CA PRO A 397 -27.34 -24.51 8.26
C PRO A 397 -28.82 -24.88 8.17
N GLU A 398 -29.70 -23.99 8.65
CA GLU A 398 -31.11 -24.06 8.30
C GLU A 398 -31.23 -23.91 6.78
N SER A 399 -32.18 -24.60 6.13
CA SER A 399 -32.41 -24.52 4.68
C SER A 399 -32.75 -23.11 4.17
N THR A 400 -32.94 -22.16 5.08
CA THR A 400 -33.22 -20.73 4.87
C THR A 400 -31.98 -19.84 5.00
N THR A 401 -30.81 -20.41 5.27
CA THR A 401 -29.56 -19.65 5.40
C THR A 401 -29.13 -19.12 4.04
N VAL A 402 -28.95 -17.81 3.95
CA VAL A 402 -28.49 -17.13 2.73
C VAL A 402 -27.10 -16.56 2.98
N TYR A 403 -26.24 -16.72 1.99
CA TYR A 403 -24.93 -16.08 1.92
C TYR A 403 -24.89 -15.13 0.74
N TRP A 404 -23.91 -14.23 0.74
CA TRP A 404 -23.64 -13.37 -0.42
C TRP A 404 -22.25 -13.64 -0.99
N VAL A 405 -22.15 -13.50 -2.31
CA VAL A 405 -20.90 -13.51 -3.07
C VAL A 405 -20.86 -12.23 -3.89
N ALA A 406 -19.74 -11.54 -3.89
CA ALA A 406 -19.54 -10.35 -4.68
C ALA A 406 -18.38 -10.57 -5.66
N PHE A 407 -18.56 -10.18 -6.92
CA PHE A 407 -17.59 -10.36 -7.99
C PHE A 407 -17.65 -9.18 -8.95
N ARG A 408 -16.64 -9.02 -9.82
CA ARG A 408 -16.61 -7.96 -10.84
C ARG A 408 -17.05 -8.52 -12.18
N ASP A 409 -18.01 -7.87 -12.82
CA ASP A 409 -18.42 -8.25 -14.17
C ASP A 409 -17.31 -7.91 -15.19
N ARG A 410 -16.80 -8.94 -15.89
CA ARG A 410 -15.74 -8.83 -16.90
C ARG A 410 -16.31 -8.53 -18.29
N ASP A 411 -17.57 -8.88 -18.55
CA ASP A 411 -18.22 -8.79 -19.86
C ASP A 411 -19.01 -7.48 -20.05
N ALA A 412 -19.06 -6.63 -19.02
CA ALA A 412 -19.55 -5.25 -19.09
C ALA A 412 -18.60 -4.40 -19.98
N GLY A 413 -18.80 -4.50 -21.30
CA GLY A 413 -17.83 -4.13 -22.33
C GLY A 413 -17.22 -2.72 -22.25
N SER A 414 -15.98 -2.63 -22.74
CA SER A 414 -15.11 -1.50 -23.20
C SER A 414 -15.14 -0.11 -22.54
N SER A 415 -16.10 0.22 -21.69
CA SER A 415 -16.06 1.37 -20.81
C SER A 415 -15.50 0.90 -19.49
N ASP A 416 -14.18 1.07 -19.27
CA ASP A 416 -13.44 1.43 -18.04
C ASP A 416 -14.11 1.22 -16.63
N ARG A 417 -15.01 0.24 -16.49
CA ARG A 417 -16.03 0.17 -15.45
C ARG A 417 -16.43 -1.28 -15.21
N GLN A 418 -15.46 -2.07 -14.73
CA GLN A 418 -15.77 -3.31 -14.02
C GLN A 418 -16.79 -2.99 -12.91
N THR A 419 -18.03 -3.40 -13.12
CA THR A 419 -19.13 -3.12 -12.20
C THR A 419 -19.14 -4.23 -11.15
N MET A 420 -19.18 -3.85 -9.88
CA MET A 420 -19.30 -4.81 -8.79
C MET A 420 -20.71 -5.40 -8.82
N MET A 421 -20.79 -6.72 -8.90
CA MET A 421 -22.02 -7.50 -8.87
C MET A 421 -22.13 -8.22 -7.52
N LEU A 422 -23.35 -8.41 -7.06
CA LEU A 422 -23.70 -9.13 -5.84
C LEU A 422 -24.68 -10.25 -6.19
N SER A 423 -24.35 -11.47 -5.79
CA SER A 423 -25.23 -12.64 -5.88
C SER A 423 -25.55 -13.18 -4.49
N LEU A 424 -26.75 -13.72 -4.33
CA LEU A 424 -27.18 -14.40 -3.11
C LEU A 424 -27.17 -15.91 -3.38
N VAL A 425 -26.51 -16.66 -2.49
CA VAL A 425 -26.32 -18.11 -2.64
C VAL A 425 -26.79 -18.85 -1.39
N GLY A 426 -27.30 -20.05 -1.59
CA GLY A 426 -27.65 -20.99 -0.52
C GLY A 426 -26.43 -21.72 0.03
N PRO A 427 -26.61 -22.60 1.04
CA PRO A 427 -25.53 -23.45 1.56
C PRO A 427 -25.03 -24.48 0.52
N ASP A 428 -25.82 -24.76 -0.51
CA ASP A 428 -25.50 -25.63 -1.65
C ASP A 428 -24.77 -24.90 -2.79
N GLY A 429 -24.53 -23.59 -2.64
CA GLY A 429 -23.90 -22.74 -3.66
C GLY A 429 -24.84 -22.36 -4.82
N GLN A 430 -26.11 -22.75 -4.78
CA GLN A 430 -27.10 -22.37 -5.79
C GLN A 430 -27.68 -20.97 -5.50
N SER A 431 -28.23 -20.31 -6.52
CA SER A 431 -28.89 -19.00 -6.35
C SER A 431 -30.00 -19.07 -5.29
N ALA A 432 -29.85 -18.31 -4.21
CA ALA A 432 -30.85 -18.19 -3.16
C ALA A 432 -31.83 -17.05 -3.45
N ARG A 433 -33.12 -17.32 -3.25
CA ARG A 433 -34.21 -16.35 -3.43
C ARG A 433 -34.91 -16.10 -2.09
N PRO A 434 -34.39 -15.20 -1.25
CA PRO A 434 -35.04 -14.88 0.02
C PRO A 434 -36.41 -14.23 -0.23
N LYS A 435 -37.34 -14.40 0.72
CA LYS A 435 -38.70 -13.82 0.64
C LYS A 435 -38.73 -12.30 0.84
N LEU A 436 -37.65 -11.71 1.39
CA LEU A 436 -37.50 -10.28 1.59
C LEU A 436 -37.11 -9.60 0.27
N PRO A 437 -37.82 -8.54 -0.18
CA PRO A 437 -37.64 -8.00 -1.53
C PRO A 437 -36.47 -7.01 -1.66
N GLN A 438 -35.85 -6.57 -0.57
CA GLN A 438 -34.84 -5.51 -0.56
C GLN A 438 -33.53 -5.96 0.10
N ILE A 439 -32.42 -5.58 -0.53
CA ILE A 439 -31.06 -5.71 -0.01
C ILE A 439 -30.46 -4.32 0.14
N ASP A 440 -29.91 -4.05 1.33
CA ASP A 440 -29.08 -2.89 1.59
C ASP A 440 -27.61 -3.31 1.71
N VAL A 441 -26.74 -2.60 1.00
CA VAL A 441 -25.30 -2.93 0.94
C VAL A 441 -24.49 -1.76 1.48
N LEU A 442 -23.63 -2.04 2.45
CA LEU A 442 -22.61 -1.11 2.90
C LEU A 442 -21.33 -1.35 2.11
N THR A 443 -20.79 -0.28 1.51
CA THR A 443 -19.59 -0.38 0.67
C THR A 443 -18.53 0.62 1.10
N THR A 444 -17.27 0.23 0.93
CA THR A 444 -16.16 1.16 0.88
C THR A 444 -15.91 1.52 -0.57
N VAL A 445 -15.78 2.82 -0.85
CA VAL A 445 -15.74 3.35 -2.21
C VAL A 445 -14.53 4.26 -2.42
N THR A 446 -14.21 4.44 -3.70
CA THR A 446 -13.15 5.35 -4.18
C THR A 446 -13.69 6.29 -5.26
N ASN A 447 -13.11 7.47 -5.37
CA ASN A 447 -13.35 8.43 -6.45
C ASN A 447 -12.55 8.12 -7.74
N ARG A 448 -11.85 6.98 -7.81
CA ARG A 448 -11.06 6.56 -8.98
C ARG A 448 -9.98 7.59 -9.31
N ASP A 449 -9.83 7.99 -10.58
CA ASP A 449 -8.81 8.95 -11.03
C ASP A 449 -9.17 10.42 -10.80
N LEU A 450 -10.37 10.73 -10.30
CA LEU A 450 -10.79 12.10 -10.01
C LEU A 450 -9.82 12.84 -9.05
N PRO A 451 -9.30 12.23 -7.97
CA PRO A 451 -8.36 12.89 -7.06
C PRO A 451 -7.07 13.35 -7.73
N ALA A 452 -6.54 12.60 -8.71
CA ALA A 452 -5.30 12.96 -9.41
C ALA A 452 -5.42 14.22 -10.29
N ARG A 453 -6.65 14.66 -10.54
CA ARG A 453 -7.01 15.87 -11.31
C ARG A 453 -7.27 17.09 -10.43
N LEU A 454 -7.19 16.94 -9.11
CA LEU A 454 -7.39 18.05 -8.19
C LEU A 454 -6.24 19.07 -8.31
N PRO A 455 -6.53 20.38 -8.25
CA PRO A 455 -5.50 21.37 -7.97
C PRO A 455 -4.97 21.14 -6.54
N ILE A 456 -3.67 21.37 -6.34
CA ILE A 456 -2.99 21.21 -5.05
C ILE A 456 -2.20 22.48 -4.70
N GLY A 457 -1.96 22.71 -3.42
CA GLY A 457 -1.08 23.76 -2.93
C GLY A 457 -1.76 25.11 -2.70
N ASP A 458 -3.08 25.16 -2.55
CA ASP A 458 -3.76 26.40 -2.19
C ASP A 458 -3.39 26.82 -0.76
N SER A 459 -2.93 28.06 -0.61
CA SER A 459 -2.66 28.69 0.69
C SER A 459 -3.86 28.68 1.63
N ALA A 460 -5.08 28.73 1.11
CA ALA A 460 -6.32 28.64 1.89
C ALA A 460 -6.70 27.19 2.29
N GLY A 461 -5.91 26.21 1.86
CA GLY A 461 -6.12 24.77 2.08
C GLY A 461 -6.89 24.11 0.93
N ASP A 462 -6.45 22.92 0.52
CA ASP A 462 -7.09 22.11 -0.53
C ASP A 462 -8.22 21.22 0.03
N LEU A 463 -8.09 20.83 1.31
CA LEU A 463 -8.97 19.92 2.03
C LEU A 463 -9.60 20.60 3.25
N LEU A 464 -10.77 20.09 3.65
CA LEU A 464 -11.52 20.48 4.83
C LEU A 464 -11.81 19.27 5.71
N LEU A 465 -11.62 19.41 7.02
CA LEU A 465 -11.97 18.39 8.00
C LEU A 465 -13.50 18.30 8.16
N GLU A 466 -14.07 17.12 7.99
CA GLU A 466 -15.53 16.94 8.03
C GLU A 466 -16.14 17.22 9.42
N SER A 467 -15.46 16.84 10.50
CA SER A 467 -15.93 17.02 11.87
C SER A 467 -15.99 18.47 12.34
N LYS A 468 -15.41 19.43 11.58
CA LYS A 468 -15.22 20.85 11.96
C LYS A 468 -14.64 21.05 13.37
N SER A 469 -13.96 20.05 13.93
CA SER A 469 -13.36 20.11 15.27
C SER A 469 -12.14 21.04 15.32
N LEU A 470 -11.56 21.34 14.17
CA LEU A 470 -10.40 22.20 14.01
C LEU A 470 -10.56 23.00 12.71
N ASP A 471 -10.51 24.33 12.83
CA ASP A 471 -10.53 25.24 11.70
C ASP A 471 -9.09 25.61 11.31
N CYS A 472 -8.44 24.72 10.56
CA CYS A 472 -7.12 24.99 9.98
C CYS A 472 -7.08 24.60 8.49
N PRO A 473 -6.35 25.36 7.66
CA PRO A 473 -6.12 24.96 6.27
C PRO A 473 -5.34 23.64 6.22
N ILE A 474 -5.80 22.72 5.36
CA ILE A 474 -5.14 21.44 5.10
C ILE A 474 -4.70 21.42 3.64
N GLN A 475 -3.40 21.28 3.40
CA GLN A 475 -2.81 21.33 2.06
C GLN A 475 -2.33 19.95 1.63
N LEU A 476 -2.47 19.65 0.34
CA LEU A 476 -1.86 18.47 -0.26
C LEU A 476 -0.41 18.77 -0.64
N MET A 477 0.52 18.08 0.03
CA MET A 477 1.97 18.22 -0.20
C MET A 477 2.44 17.47 -1.43
N THR A 478 1.80 16.33 -1.72
CA THR A 478 2.07 15.53 -2.92
C THR A 478 0.83 15.47 -3.78
N ARG A 479 1.03 15.35 -5.09
CA ARG A 479 -0.08 15.18 -6.02
C ARG A 479 -0.73 13.81 -5.78
N PRO A 480 -2.07 13.73 -5.66
CA PRO A 480 -2.73 12.45 -5.50
C PRO A 480 -2.40 11.50 -6.67
N THR A 481 -2.05 10.27 -6.33
CA THR A 481 -1.67 9.25 -7.32
C THR A 481 -2.86 8.84 -8.19
N LEU A 482 -2.63 8.37 -9.42
CA LEU A 482 -3.68 7.75 -10.24
C LEU A 482 -4.17 6.45 -9.60
N THR A 483 -5.38 5.98 -9.86
CA THR A 483 -5.71 4.60 -9.47
C THR A 483 -4.94 3.60 -10.33
N ALA A 484 -4.66 2.42 -9.77
CA ALA A 484 -3.87 1.42 -10.48
C ALA A 484 -4.34 0.01 -10.13
N GLU A 485 -4.28 -0.90 -11.11
CA GLU A 485 -4.68 -2.29 -10.95
C GLU A 485 -3.46 -3.19 -11.15
N LEU A 486 -3.44 -4.31 -10.43
CA LEU A 486 -2.37 -5.29 -10.53
C LEU A 486 -2.58 -6.19 -11.76
N PRO A 487 -1.49 -6.77 -12.32
CA PRO A 487 -1.60 -7.67 -13.46
C PRO A 487 -2.44 -8.91 -13.13
N ARG A 488 -3.52 -9.14 -13.90
CA ARG A 488 -4.38 -10.33 -13.77
C ARG A 488 -4.17 -11.38 -14.86
N GLY A 489 -3.78 -10.97 -16.08
CA GLY A 489 -3.61 -11.87 -17.23
C GLY A 489 -2.27 -12.63 -17.27
N HIS A 490 -2.09 -13.48 -18.29
CA HIS A 490 -0.86 -14.24 -18.58
C HIS A 490 -0.34 -15.08 -17.39
N GLY A 491 -1.25 -15.74 -16.67
CA GLY A 491 -0.92 -16.59 -15.51
C GLY A 491 -0.40 -15.83 -14.29
N ALA A 492 -0.52 -14.49 -14.24
CA ALA A 492 -0.04 -13.67 -13.11
C ALA A 492 -0.69 -14.10 -11.79
N MET A 493 -2.00 -14.34 -11.78
CA MET A 493 -2.72 -14.79 -10.58
C MET A 493 -2.25 -16.16 -10.10
N TRP A 494 -1.99 -17.09 -11.01
CA TRP A 494 -1.40 -18.40 -10.67
C TRP A 494 -0.01 -18.27 -10.05
N ARG A 495 0.83 -17.37 -10.57
CA ARG A 495 2.15 -17.10 -9.98
C ARG A 495 2.04 -16.53 -8.56
N VAL A 496 1.08 -15.64 -8.31
CA VAL A 496 0.84 -15.13 -6.95
C VAL A 496 0.32 -16.24 -6.03
N LEU A 497 -0.61 -17.07 -6.51
CA LEU A 497 -1.11 -18.21 -5.74
C LEU A 497 -0.02 -19.22 -5.41
N SER A 498 0.85 -19.56 -6.36
CA SER A 498 1.98 -20.46 -6.11
C SER A 498 2.92 -19.89 -5.05
N THR A 499 3.07 -18.56 -4.99
CA THR A 499 3.89 -17.93 -3.97
C THR A 499 3.28 -17.91 -2.57
N LEU A 500 1.98 -18.13 -2.42
CA LEU A 500 1.35 -18.25 -1.09
C LEU A 500 1.62 -19.61 -0.43
N SER A 501 2.24 -20.55 -1.15
CA SER A 501 2.73 -21.80 -0.57
C SER A 501 3.91 -21.56 0.40
N PRO A 502 4.15 -22.46 1.38
CA PRO A 502 5.32 -22.33 2.27
C PRO A 502 6.62 -22.48 1.47
N HIS A 503 7.58 -21.56 1.68
CA HIS A 503 8.88 -21.52 0.99
C HIS A 503 8.75 -21.46 -0.55
N PRO A 504 8.06 -20.44 -1.08
CA PRO A 504 7.74 -20.37 -2.50
C PRO A 504 8.93 -20.06 -3.41
N LEU A 505 10.00 -19.50 -2.84
CA LEU A 505 11.20 -19.14 -3.57
C LEU A 505 12.37 -19.93 -3.03
N ASP A 506 13.17 -20.45 -3.95
CA ASP A 506 14.48 -20.99 -3.60
C ASP A 506 15.36 -19.84 -3.09
N LEU A 507 15.89 -19.98 -1.88
CA LEU A 507 16.79 -18.98 -1.27
C LEU A 507 18.23 -19.06 -1.84
N VAL A 508 18.37 -19.59 -3.05
CA VAL A 508 19.63 -19.80 -3.77
C VAL A 508 19.67 -18.84 -4.95
N ARG A 509 20.86 -18.65 -5.53
CA ARG A 509 21.11 -17.75 -6.67
C ARG A 509 20.13 -17.91 -7.83
N ASP A 510 19.72 -19.14 -8.16
CA ASP A 510 18.76 -19.42 -9.23
C ASP A 510 17.36 -18.83 -8.93
N GLY A 511 17.02 -18.70 -7.65
CA GLY A 511 15.78 -18.12 -7.15
C GLY A 511 15.71 -16.59 -7.23
N VAL A 512 16.81 -15.88 -7.52
CA VAL A 512 16.81 -14.42 -7.72
C VAL A 512 15.83 -14.02 -8.84
N SER A 513 15.80 -14.80 -9.92
CA SER A 513 14.90 -14.56 -11.05
C SER A 513 13.43 -14.65 -10.62
N GLY A 514 13.09 -15.66 -9.81
CA GLY A 514 11.76 -15.85 -9.22
C GLY A 514 11.38 -14.72 -8.26
N LEU A 515 12.30 -14.30 -7.38
CA LEU A 515 12.08 -13.18 -6.46
C LEU A 515 11.80 -11.88 -7.23
N LYS A 516 12.61 -11.56 -8.24
CA LYS A 516 12.39 -10.37 -9.06
C LYS A 516 11.05 -10.43 -9.80
N ALA A 517 10.71 -11.58 -10.38
CA ALA A 517 9.42 -11.76 -11.05
C ALA A 517 8.25 -11.53 -10.08
N PHE A 518 8.35 -12.07 -8.86
CA PHE A 518 7.33 -11.88 -7.83
C PHE A 518 7.19 -10.43 -7.37
N LEU A 519 8.30 -9.73 -7.12
CA LEU A 519 8.27 -8.30 -6.76
C LEU A 519 7.66 -7.46 -7.90
N ARG A 520 7.93 -7.80 -9.17
CA ARG A 520 7.31 -7.13 -10.32
C ARG A 520 5.81 -7.35 -10.40
N LEU A 521 5.28 -8.50 -9.96
CA LEU A 521 3.83 -8.72 -9.86
C LEU A 521 3.18 -7.76 -8.86
N HIS A 522 3.92 -7.26 -7.86
CA HIS A 522 3.44 -6.31 -6.85
C HIS A 522 3.75 -4.85 -7.22
N ALA A 523 4.53 -4.61 -8.28
CA ALA A 523 4.86 -3.28 -8.77
C ALA A 523 3.72 -2.73 -9.65
N VAL A 524 2.66 -2.24 -9.01
CA VAL A 524 1.42 -1.74 -9.63
C VAL A 524 1.69 -0.63 -10.65
N ARG A 525 2.69 0.20 -10.38
CA ARG A 525 3.18 1.23 -11.28
C ARG A 525 4.56 0.80 -11.74
N THR A 526 4.83 0.87 -13.03
CA THR A 526 6.18 0.78 -13.59
C THR A 526 6.98 2.05 -13.25
N THR A 527 7.01 2.43 -11.97
CA THR A 527 7.82 3.52 -11.46
C THR A 527 9.28 3.14 -11.61
N SER A 528 10.11 4.10 -12.03
CA SER A 528 11.56 3.94 -12.08
C SER A 528 12.13 3.42 -10.76
N LEU A 529 11.59 3.88 -9.63
CA LEU A 529 11.93 3.41 -8.29
C LEU A 529 11.68 1.91 -8.13
N ALA A 530 10.49 1.42 -8.49
CA ALA A 530 10.15 0.01 -8.31
C ALA A 530 11.08 -0.90 -9.13
N GLN A 531 11.33 -0.54 -10.40
CA GLN A 531 12.26 -1.29 -11.24
C GLN A 531 13.70 -1.19 -10.72
N GLY A 532 14.15 0.00 -10.32
CA GLY A 532 15.46 0.22 -9.72
C GLY A 532 15.70 -0.62 -8.47
N CYS A 533 14.72 -0.67 -7.54
CA CYS A 533 14.78 -1.53 -6.35
C CYS A 533 14.93 -3.01 -6.71
N ILE A 534 14.14 -3.48 -7.69
CA ILE A 534 14.09 -4.88 -8.08
C ILE A 534 15.35 -5.28 -8.85
N ASP A 535 15.82 -4.40 -9.74
CA ASP A 535 17.00 -4.65 -10.57
C ASP A 535 18.29 -4.59 -9.74
N ALA A 536 18.31 -3.77 -8.68
CA ALA A 536 19.43 -3.69 -7.74
C ALA A 536 19.73 -5.01 -7.00
N ILE A 537 18.77 -5.93 -6.90
CA ILE A 537 19.02 -7.25 -6.31
C ILE A 537 19.89 -8.08 -7.27
N THR A 538 21.11 -8.45 -6.87
CA THR A 538 22.04 -9.18 -7.76
C THR A 538 22.18 -10.65 -7.42
N ASP A 539 22.11 -10.98 -6.13
CA ASP A 539 22.34 -12.34 -5.63
C ASP A 539 21.51 -12.62 -4.38
N LEU A 540 21.18 -13.89 -4.16
CA LEU A 540 20.44 -14.39 -3.02
C LEU A 540 21.08 -15.70 -2.56
N ASP A 541 21.41 -15.76 -1.28
CA ASP A 541 21.98 -16.94 -0.64
C ASP A 541 21.48 -17.04 0.80
N TYR A 542 21.68 -18.18 1.45
CA TYR A 542 21.36 -18.35 2.86
C TYR A 542 22.40 -19.22 3.56
N LYS A 543 22.54 -19.01 4.87
CA LYS A 543 23.35 -19.88 5.72
C LYS A 543 22.67 -20.16 7.04
N GLU A 544 22.94 -21.32 7.59
CA GLU A 544 22.55 -21.64 8.96
C GLU A 544 23.43 -20.87 9.94
N ALA A 545 22.81 -20.29 10.98
CA ALA A 545 23.48 -19.52 12.00
C ALA A 545 22.89 -19.81 13.38
N ILE A 546 23.69 -19.57 14.42
CA ILE A 546 23.27 -19.71 15.82
C ILE A 546 23.42 -18.34 16.47
N LYS A 547 22.36 -17.88 17.13
CA LYS A 547 22.35 -16.57 17.80
C LYS A 547 21.85 -16.69 19.22
N TRP A 548 22.49 -15.93 20.11
CA TRP A 548 21.99 -15.72 21.46
C TRP A 548 20.79 -14.77 21.40
N MET A 549 19.61 -15.25 21.76
CA MET A 549 18.38 -14.47 21.67
C MET A 549 17.63 -14.48 23.00
N PRO A 550 17.06 -13.34 23.43
CA PRO A 550 16.11 -13.32 24.53
C PRO A 550 14.82 -14.04 24.07
N LEU A 551 14.40 -15.04 24.84
CA LEU A 551 13.14 -15.74 24.64
C LEU A 551 12.10 -15.16 25.59
N ASP A 552 10.86 -14.99 25.10
CA ASP A 552 9.78 -14.47 25.93
C ASP A 552 9.57 -15.39 27.14
N ARG A 553 9.72 -14.82 28.35
CA ARG A 553 9.52 -15.51 29.65
C ARG A 553 10.50 -16.65 29.95
N GLN A 554 11.62 -16.76 29.24
CA GLN A 554 12.68 -17.73 29.51
C GLN A 554 14.07 -17.08 29.59
N PHE A 555 15.07 -17.86 30.06
CA PHE A 555 16.45 -17.43 29.97
C PHE A 555 16.88 -17.31 28.51
N PRO A 556 17.62 -16.24 28.13
CA PRO A 556 18.19 -16.13 26.81
C PRO A 556 18.96 -17.40 26.45
N SER A 557 18.80 -17.88 25.23
CA SER A 557 19.34 -19.16 24.79
C SER A 557 19.91 -19.08 23.37
N PHE A 558 20.75 -20.05 23.01
CA PHE A 558 21.25 -20.20 21.64
C PHE A 558 20.16 -20.80 20.76
N VAL A 559 19.67 -20.02 19.81
CA VAL A 559 18.65 -20.43 18.85
C VAL A 559 19.32 -20.67 17.49
N ARG A 560 18.99 -21.79 16.84
CA ARG A 560 19.38 -22.07 15.46
C ARG A 560 18.44 -21.31 14.53
N GLY A 561 19.00 -20.69 13.50
CA GLY A 561 18.31 -19.83 12.55
C GLY A 561 18.90 -19.86 11.16
N ILE A 562 18.27 -19.13 10.26
CA ILE A 562 18.74 -18.87 8.91
C ILE A 562 19.09 -17.38 8.76
N GLU A 563 20.29 -17.10 8.27
CA GLU A 563 20.66 -15.78 7.77
C GLU A 563 20.50 -15.76 6.26
N ILE A 564 19.53 -14.97 5.77
CA ILE A 564 19.33 -14.75 4.33
C ILE A 564 20.25 -13.61 3.91
N MET A 565 21.14 -13.90 2.98
CA MET A 565 22.14 -12.98 2.45
C MET A 565 21.67 -12.47 1.10
N LEU A 566 21.43 -11.17 1.01
CA LEU A 566 20.91 -10.53 -0.18
C LEU A 566 21.91 -9.49 -0.68
N SER A 567 22.41 -9.67 -1.90
CA SER A 567 23.39 -8.76 -2.48
C SER A 567 22.70 -7.66 -3.28
N PHE A 568 23.09 -6.41 -3.02
CA PHE A 568 22.56 -5.21 -3.66
C PHE A 568 23.63 -4.45 -4.43
N ASP A 569 23.31 -4.06 -5.66
CA ASP A 569 24.09 -3.07 -6.39
C ASP A 569 23.76 -1.65 -5.87
N GLU A 570 24.70 -1.07 -5.13
CA GLU A 570 24.57 0.26 -4.55
C GLU A 570 24.35 1.34 -5.64
N THR A 571 24.90 1.16 -6.84
CA THR A 571 24.76 2.15 -7.92
C THR A 571 23.35 2.22 -8.48
N ALA A 572 22.65 1.08 -8.54
CA ALA A 572 21.25 0.99 -8.96
C ALA A 572 20.26 1.47 -7.88
N SER A 573 20.73 1.61 -6.62
CA SER A 573 19.88 1.87 -5.45
C SER A 573 19.78 3.34 -5.02
N ARG A 574 20.26 4.31 -5.80
CA ARG A 574 20.34 5.74 -5.38
C ARG A 574 19.01 6.33 -4.88
N GLU A 575 17.89 5.90 -5.44
CA GLU A 575 16.54 6.37 -5.09
C GLU A 575 15.86 5.53 -3.98
N VAL A 576 16.56 4.51 -3.49
CA VAL A 576 16.03 3.49 -2.58
C VAL A 576 16.65 3.69 -1.20
N SER A 577 15.80 3.85 -0.19
CA SER A 577 16.29 3.78 1.19
C SER A 577 16.56 2.33 1.55
N LEU A 578 17.82 2.01 1.84
CA LEU A 578 18.24 0.66 2.23
C LEU A 578 17.54 0.24 3.52
N VAL A 579 17.33 1.16 4.47
CA VAL A 579 16.70 0.81 5.75
C VAL A 579 15.22 0.45 5.59
N VAL A 580 14.48 1.17 4.77
CA VAL A 580 13.06 0.91 4.50
C VAL A 580 12.94 -0.39 3.72
N PHE A 581 13.74 -0.57 2.67
CA PHE A 581 13.63 -1.76 1.83
C PHE A 581 14.05 -3.04 2.57
N THR A 582 15.09 -2.97 3.41
CA THR A 582 15.49 -4.08 4.29
C THR A 582 14.36 -4.46 5.24
N LYS A 583 13.71 -3.49 5.89
CA LYS A 583 12.58 -3.75 6.81
C LYS A 583 11.35 -4.34 6.13
N LEU A 584 11.13 -3.99 4.87
CA LEU A 584 10.08 -4.57 4.05
C LEU A 584 10.41 -6.02 3.67
N LEU A 585 11.64 -6.30 3.26
CA LEU A 585 12.09 -7.66 2.93
C LEU A 585 12.20 -8.57 4.16
N GLU A 586 12.55 -8.04 5.33
CA GLU A 586 12.47 -8.78 6.61
C GLU A 586 11.07 -9.38 6.81
N ARG A 587 10.01 -8.60 6.58
CA ARG A 587 8.62 -9.06 6.72
C ARG A 587 8.24 -10.04 5.63
N PHE A 588 8.75 -9.85 4.43
CA PHE A 588 8.56 -10.79 3.32
C PHE A 588 9.19 -12.15 3.61
N PHE A 589 10.39 -12.17 4.21
CA PHE A 589 11.09 -13.40 4.56
C PHE A 589 10.69 -13.98 5.92
N ALA A 590 9.95 -13.26 6.76
CA ALA A 590 9.49 -13.75 8.06
C ALA A 590 8.81 -15.14 8.01
N PRO A 591 7.96 -15.47 7.00
CA PRO A 591 7.36 -16.79 6.87
C PRO A 591 8.34 -17.94 6.58
N TYR A 592 9.59 -17.65 6.19
CA TYR A 592 10.64 -18.66 5.97
C TYR A 592 11.26 -19.14 7.28
N ALA A 593 10.98 -18.51 8.42
CA ALA A 593 11.48 -18.98 9.71
C ALA A 593 10.70 -20.22 10.19
N PRO A 594 11.38 -21.35 10.44
CA PRO A 594 10.78 -22.53 11.06
C PRO A 594 10.14 -22.23 12.43
N MET A 595 9.21 -23.09 12.87
CA MET A 595 8.42 -22.94 14.12
C MET A 595 9.25 -22.70 15.40
N ASN A 596 10.52 -23.11 15.45
CA ASN A 596 11.43 -22.91 16.60
C ASN A 596 12.78 -22.34 16.14
N SER A 597 12.74 -21.35 15.26
CA SER A 597 13.93 -20.79 14.63
C SER A 597 13.78 -19.28 14.42
N TYR A 598 14.86 -18.63 13.99
CA TYR A 598 14.82 -17.24 13.56
C TYR A 598 15.23 -17.11 12.10
N VAL A 599 14.70 -16.08 11.44
CA VAL A 599 15.21 -15.59 10.16
C VAL A 599 15.78 -14.20 10.37
N GLN A 600 16.93 -13.94 9.76
CA GLN A 600 17.55 -12.62 9.77
C GLN A 600 18.03 -12.27 8.37
N LEU A 601 17.62 -11.10 7.88
CA LEU A 601 18.09 -10.58 6.60
C LEU A 601 19.42 -9.86 6.78
N VAL A 602 20.39 -10.15 5.92
CA VAL A 602 21.69 -9.48 5.84
C VAL A 602 21.87 -8.97 4.43
N VAL A 603 21.90 -7.65 4.27
CA VAL A 603 22.09 -7.01 2.98
C VAL A 603 23.57 -6.69 2.78
N ARG A 604 24.12 -7.11 1.64
CA ARG A 604 25.52 -6.92 1.28
C ARG A 604 25.68 -6.10 0.02
N SER A 605 26.80 -5.40 -0.10
CA SER A 605 27.20 -4.76 -1.35
C SER A 605 27.58 -5.82 -2.38
N ALA A 606 27.02 -5.74 -3.58
CA ALA A 606 27.41 -6.58 -4.72
C ALA A 606 28.85 -6.29 -5.19
N GLN A 607 29.35 -5.07 -4.94
CA GLN A 607 30.64 -4.61 -5.41
C GLN A 607 31.77 -4.99 -4.45
N THR A 608 31.54 -4.80 -3.14
CA THR A 608 32.57 -5.00 -2.11
C THR A 608 32.36 -6.26 -1.27
N GLY A 609 31.17 -6.86 -1.30
CA GLY A 609 30.77 -7.96 -0.43
C GLY A 609 30.56 -7.54 1.04
N GLN A 610 30.74 -6.27 1.39
CA GLN A 610 30.59 -5.78 2.75
C GLN A 610 29.11 -5.76 3.17
N GLU A 611 28.87 -5.96 4.47
CA GLU A 611 27.54 -5.86 5.07
C GLU A 611 27.11 -4.40 5.12
N LEU A 612 26.05 -4.06 4.38
CA LEU A 612 25.48 -2.71 4.34
C LEU A 612 24.49 -2.50 5.49
N THR A 613 23.66 -3.50 5.72
CA THR A 613 22.69 -3.47 6.81
C THR A 613 22.32 -4.89 7.22
N ARG A 614 21.99 -5.03 8.50
CA ARG A 614 21.56 -6.28 9.09
C ARG A 614 20.25 -6.05 9.79
N GLY A 615 19.27 -6.82 9.37
CA GLY A 615 17.93 -6.74 9.87
C GLY A 615 17.74 -7.26 11.29
N ALA A 616 16.56 -7.04 11.85
CA ALA A 616 16.18 -7.66 13.11
C ALA A 616 16.02 -9.18 12.94
N ALA A 617 16.44 -9.96 13.93
CA ALA A 617 16.15 -11.39 13.94
C ALA A 617 14.66 -11.58 14.28
N THR A 618 13.91 -12.14 13.34
CA THR A 618 12.46 -12.35 13.46
C THR A 618 12.21 -13.82 13.76
N SER A 619 11.39 -14.11 14.76
CA SER A 619 10.96 -15.48 15.05
C SER A 619 9.96 -15.98 14.01
N GLY A 620 9.93 -17.30 13.81
CA GLY A 620 8.96 -17.95 12.93
C GLY A 620 7.51 -17.82 13.40
N ALA A 621 6.60 -18.39 12.61
CA ALA A 621 5.15 -18.22 12.78
C ALA A 621 4.58 -18.74 14.12
N GLN A 622 5.37 -19.45 14.93
CA GLN A 622 5.07 -19.80 16.32
C GLN A 622 6.17 -19.30 17.26
N PRO A 623 5.81 -18.93 18.50
CA PRO A 623 6.82 -18.62 19.51
C PRO A 623 7.73 -19.83 19.71
N LEU A 624 9.04 -19.56 19.78
CA LEU A 624 10.04 -20.52 20.25
C LEU A 624 9.60 -21.02 21.63
N ILE A 625 9.16 -22.27 21.71
CA ILE A 625 8.73 -22.92 22.97
C ILE A 625 9.91 -23.05 23.92
#